data_AF-A0A850KK04-F1
#
_entry.id   AF-A0A850KK04-F1
#
_cell.length_a   1.000
_cell.length_b   1.000
_cell.length_c   1.000
_cell.angle_alpha   90.00
_cell.angle_beta   90.00
_cell.angle_gamma   90.00
#
_symmetry.space_group_name_H-M   'P 1'
#
loop_
_entity.id
_entity.type
_entity.pdbx_description
1 polymer ?
#
loop_
_entity_poly.entity_id
_entity_poly.type
_entity_poly.pdbx_seq_one_letter_code
_entity_poly.pdbx_strand_id
1 'polypeptide(L)'
;MELLFPFAHSAHIRRHRAKIIASRVGLLSLLFAVVIPLWIIIDFFAFSWPTWAILATLRIISAIVFFALYIMHSSCRSLHNAYLLLGGMMAIPPVFYLISQPFLIGLETNALGTAVSSAYALLPFIVVAGLSVFPLTALEVLITGAAVMTVVILGVAQQPTFDLQQFITTVWLMIVVIGVSVFSGMSQLSYMISLINQASKDMLTGAFTRRSGEEYLDLQFRIASRTGASMSLLFMDVDKFKSVNDEFGHEQGDMVLKQVAKGLNACLRRSDQLIRWGGEEFVILLPNTDVPHVLPVLKRLSELTLGNRPDGKPITISIGIAELATDECEDWIEMVEKADHRMYDAKKSGRNKSVGPKPELNISNIINVEG
;
A
#
# COMPACT_ATOMS: atom_id res chain seq x y z
N MET A 1 -9.48 14.35 0.56
CA MET A 1 -10.02 13.37 1.53
C MET A 1 -9.01 12.29 1.91
N GLU A 2 -8.29 11.68 0.95
CA GLU A 2 -7.34 10.57 1.20
C GLU A 2 -6.19 10.91 2.16
N LEU A 3 -5.71 12.16 2.22
CA LEU A 3 -4.64 12.55 3.15
C LEU A 3 -5.16 12.90 4.56
N LEU A 4 -6.47 13.14 4.69
CA LEU A 4 -7.09 13.56 5.94
C LEU A 4 -7.60 12.35 6.73
N PHE A 5 -8.25 11.41 6.05
CA PHE A 5 -8.96 10.30 6.67
C PHE A 5 -8.43 8.93 6.24
N PRO A 6 -8.33 7.96 7.17
CA PRO A 6 -7.77 6.64 6.87
C PRO A 6 -8.72 5.72 6.10
N PHE A 7 -10.02 6.02 6.10
CA PHE A 7 -11.06 5.15 5.50
C PHE A 7 -11.20 5.34 3.99
N ALA A 8 -10.59 6.37 3.41
CA ALA A 8 -10.70 6.70 2.00
C ALA A 8 -9.73 5.89 1.10
N HIS A 9 -8.84 5.07 1.67
CA HIS A 9 -7.82 4.36 0.90
C HIS A 9 -8.33 3.03 0.32
N SER A 10 -7.91 2.72 -0.91
CA SER A 10 -8.13 1.41 -1.53
C SER A 10 -7.44 0.28 -0.75
N ALA A 11 -7.87 -0.96 -0.95
CA ALA A 11 -7.27 -2.13 -0.29
C ALA A 11 -5.76 -2.25 -0.56
N HIS A 12 -5.31 -1.92 -1.78
CA HIS A 12 -3.90 -1.92 -2.18
C HIS A 12 -3.06 -0.93 -1.36
N ILE A 13 -3.52 0.31 -1.25
CA ILE A 13 -2.85 1.36 -0.48
C ILE A 13 -2.80 0.95 1.00
N ARG A 14 -3.90 0.40 1.55
CA ARG A 14 -3.94 -0.06 2.94
C ARG A 14 -2.94 -1.18 3.23
N ARG A 15 -2.76 -2.15 2.32
CA ARG A 15 -1.77 -3.24 2.47
C ARG A 15 -0.33 -2.69 2.44
N HIS A 16 -0.02 -1.79 1.52
CA HIS A 16 1.31 -1.15 1.45
C HIS A 16 1.59 -0.29 2.68
N ARG A 17 0.61 0.52 3.13
CA ARG A 17 0.70 1.29 4.38
C ARG A 17 1.02 0.39 5.57
N ALA A 18 0.28 -0.71 5.72
CA ALA A 18 0.50 -1.66 6.81
C ALA A 18 1.94 -2.21 6.81
N LYS A 19 2.45 -2.60 5.64
CA LYS A 19 3.82 -3.13 5.49
C LYS A 19 4.89 -2.09 5.85
N ILE A 20 4.74 -0.85 5.38
CA ILE A 20 5.68 0.24 5.66
C ILE A 20 5.67 0.60 7.15
N ILE A 21 4.48 0.75 7.75
CA ILE A 21 4.33 1.05 9.18
C ILE A 21 4.98 -0.08 10.00
N ALA A 22 4.62 -1.35 9.75
CA ALA A 22 5.16 -2.47 10.51
C ALA A 22 6.69 -2.59 10.37
N SER A 23 7.23 -2.39 9.17
CA SER A 23 8.69 -2.40 8.95
C SER A 23 9.40 -1.28 9.72
N ARG A 24 8.86 -0.06 9.71
CA ARG A 24 9.44 1.07 10.46
C ARG A 24 9.31 0.88 11.97
N VAL A 25 8.19 0.33 12.44
CA VAL A 25 8.01 -0.06 13.85
C VAL A 25 9.07 -1.10 14.24
N GLY A 26 9.29 -2.14 13.43
CA GLY A 26 10.31 -3.15 13.69
C GLY A 26 11.72 -2.57 13.81
N LEU A 27 12.12 -1.74 12.84
CA LEU A 27 13.43 -1.07 12.85
C LEU A 27 13.64 -0.21 14.10
N LEU A 28 12.68 0.68 14.39
CA LEU A 28 12.78 1.58 15.53
C LEU A 28 12.68 0.84 16.87
N SER A 29 11.84 -0.20 16.94
CA SER A 29 11.71 -1.02 18.15
C SER A 29 13.00 -1.78 18.45
N LEU A 30 13.68 -2.34 17.44
CA LEU A 30 14.99 -2.97 17.64
C LEU A 30 16.03 -1.96 18.12
N LEU A 31 16.08 -0.77 17.50
CA LEU A 31 16.97 0.31 17.90
C LEU A 31 16.75 0.69 19.37
N PHE A 32 15.50 0.93 19.77
CA PHE A 32 15.17 1.33 21.14
C PHE A 32 15.36 0.20 22.15
N ALA A 33 15.13 -1.06 21.78
CA ALA A 33 15.43 -2.21 22.65
C ALA A 33 16.91 -2.28 23.05
N VAL A 34 17.82 -1.80 22.19
CA VAL A 34 19.27 -1.75 22.45
C VAL A 34 19.66 -0.45 23.17
N VAL A 35 19.16 0.70 22.73
CA VAL A 35 19.59 2.01 23.25
C VAL A 35 19.06 2.27 24.66
N ILE A 36 17.83 1.87 24.97
CA ILE A 36 17.17 2.21 26.25
C ILE A 36 17.89 1.61 27.47
N PRO A 37 18.33 0.34 27.47
CA PRO A 37 19.09 -0.23 28.60
C PRO A 37 20.45 0.44 28.82
N LEU A 38 21.11 0.97 27.77
CA LEU A 38 22.42 1.63 27.92
C LEU A 38 22.33 2.88 28.81
N TRP A 39 21.18 3.54 28.84
CA TRP A 39 20.94 4.68 29.73
C TRP A 39 20.89 4.33 31.22
N ILE A 40 20.76 3.04 31.60
CA ILE A 40 20.84 2.61 33.01
C ILE A 40 22.19 3.01 33.63
N ILE A 41 23.25 3.02 32.82
CA ILE A 41 24.60 3.43 33.24
C ILE A 41 24.61 4.93 33.56
N ILE A 42 23.95 5.75 32.73
CA ILE A 42 23.85 7.20 32.97
C ILE A 42 23.03 7.46 34.24
N ASP A 43 21.90 6.74 34.40
CA ASP A 43 21.06 6.84 35.58
C ASP A 43 21.82 6.50 36.86
N PHE A 44 22.77 5.57 36.81
CA PHE A 44 23.57 5.16 37.97
C PHE A 44 24.42 6.32 38.52
N PHE A 45 24.95 7.15 37.64
CA PHE A 45 25.73 8.34 38.04
C PHE A 45 24.83 9.55 38.35
N ALA A 46 23.60 9.56 37.85
CA ALA A 46 22.66 10.67 37.99
C ALA A 46 21.80 10.60 39.25
N PHE A 47 21.43 9.39 39.68
CA PHE A 47 20.47 9.17 40.76
C PHE A 47 20.97 8.17 41.79
N SER A 48 20.66 8.43 43.06
CA SER A 48 20.95 7.50 44.15
C SER A 48 19.91 6.39 44.24
N TRP A 49 20.22 5.37 45.06
CA TRP A 49 19.22 4.42 45.52
C TRP A 49 18.13 5.14 46.35
N PRO A 50 16.83 4.80 46.20
CA PRO A 50 16.25 3.74 45.36
C PRO A 50 15.84 4.16 43.93
N THR A 51 15.87 5.46 43.62
CA THR A 51 15.37 6.02 42.35
C THR A 51 16.04 5.40 41.13
N TRP A 52 17.36 5.20 41.19
CA TRP A 52 18.10 4.51 40.13
C TRP A 52 17.51 3.13 39.81
N ALA A 53 17.21 2.31 40.81
CA ALA A 53 16.72 0.96 40.62
C ALA A 53 15.29 0.93 40.02
N ILE A 54 14.46 1.90 40.39
CA ILE A 54 13.14 2.09 39.80
C ILE A 54 13.28 2.43 38.31
N LEU A 55 14.11 3.41 37.97
CA LEU A 55 14.37 3.80 36.57
C LEU A 55 14.96 2.63 35.76
N ALA A 56 15.91 1.90 36.33
CA ALA A 56 16.50 0.72 35.69
C ALA A 56 15.43 -0.35 35.40
N THR A 57 14.53 -0.60 36.34
CA THR A 57 13.42 -1.55 36.16
C THR A 57 12.48 -1.11 35.04
N LEU A 58 12.09 0.17 35.02
CA LEU A 58 11.24 0.72 33.95
C LEU A 58 11.91 0.62 32.57
N ARG A 59 13.23 0.82 32.49
CA ARG A 59 14.01 0.69 31.25
C ARG A 59 14.07 -0.75 30.76
N ILE A 60 14.31 -1.71 31.66
CA ILE A 60 14.33 -3.14 31.32
C ILE A 60 12.95 -3.57 30.80
N ILE A 61 11.87 -3.19 31.48
CA ILE A 61 10.50 -3.47 31.03
C ILE A 61 10.27 -2.86 29.64
N SER A 62 10.61 -1.58 29.46
CA SER A 62 10.46 -0.90 28.18
C SER A 62 11.22 -1.61 27.05
N ALA A 63 12.47 -2.02 27.30
CA ALA A 63 13.29 -2.74 26.34
C ALA A 63 12.73 -4.11 25.97
N ILE A 64 12.19 -4.85 26.94
CA ILE A 64 11.49 -6.13 26.70
C ILE A 64 10.27 -5.90 25.80
N VAL A 65 9.46 -4.86 26.07
CA VAL A 65 8.28 -4.55 25.23
C VAL A 65 8.71 -4.15 23.82
N PHE A 66 9.73 -3.31 23.65
CA PHE A 66 10.27 -2.98 22.32
C PHE A 66 10.77 -4.23 21.58
N PHE A 67 11.47 -5.14 22.26
CA PHE A 67 11.93 -6.38 21.65
C PHE A 67 10.75 -7.30 21.25
N ALA A 68 9.70 -7.38 22.06
CA ALA A 68 8.48 -8.10 21.71
C ALA A 68 7.79 -7.50 20.47
N LEU A 69 7.68 -6.17 20.38
CA LEU A 69 7.15 -5.48 19.20
C LEU A 69 8.00 -5.76 17.96
N TYR A 70 9.32 -5.83 18.10
CA TYR A 70 10.22 -6.27 17.04
C TYR A 70 9.98 -7.72 16.62
N ILE A 71 9.66 -8.66 17.50
CA ILE A 71 9.33 -10.02 17.05
C ILE A 71 7.98 -10.04 16.33
N MET A 72 7.00 -9.28 16.83
CA MET A 72 5.64 -9.29 16.31
C MET A 72 5.48 -8.60 14.93
N HIS A 73 6.39 -7.69 14.56
CA HIS A 73 6.22 -6.89 13.33
C HIS A 73 6.23 -7.74 12.05
N SER A 74 6.99 -8.84 12.01
CA SER A 74 7.11 -9.70 10.82
C SER A 74 5.82 -10.45 10.49
N SER A 75 4.95 -10.65 11.49
CA SER A 75 3.66 -11.34 11.35
C SER A 75 2.52 -10.39 10.96
N CYS A 76 2.80 -9.09 10.80
CA CYS A 76 1.78 -8.09 10.50
C CYS A 76 1.29 -8.19 9.05
N ARG A 77 0.00 -8.53 8.89
CA ARG A 77 -0.66 -8.66 7.57
C ARG A 77 -1.78 -7.65 7.33
N SER A 78 -2.24 -6.95 8.37
CA SER A 78 -3.38 -6.04 8.31
C SER A 78 -3.00 -4.65 8.81
N LEU A 79 -3.70 -3.64 8.30
CA LEU A 79 -3.52 -2.25 8.74
C LEU A 79 -3.87 -2.05 10.22
N HIS A 80 -4.88 -2.78 10.70
CA HIS A 80 -5.25 -2.77 12.12
C HIS A 80 -4.09 -3.24 13.01
N ASN A 81 -3.45 -4.36 12.67
CA ASN A 81 -2.31 -4.87 13.44
C ASN A 81 -1.12 -3.91 13.39
N ALA A 82 -0.91 -3.25 12.25
CA ALA A 82 0.14 -2.23 12.12
C ALA A 82 -0.12 -1.04 13.07
N TYR A 83 -1.38 -0.61 13.22
CA TYR A 83 -1.73 0.44 14.20
C TYR A 83 -1.58 -0.02 15.65
N LEU A 84 -1.90 -1.27 15.97
CA LEU A 84 -1.68 -1.80 17.32
C LEU A 84 -0.18 -1.79 17.68
N LEU A 85 0.67 -2.24 16.76
CA LEU A 85 2.13 -2.20 16.95
C LEU A 85 2.66 -0.77 17.08
N LEU A 86 2.21 0.14 16.20
CA LEU A 86 2.58 1.55 16.26
C LEU A 86 2.13 2.21 17.57
N GLY A 87 0.88 2.00 17.97
CA GLY A 87 0.31 2.53 19.22
C GLY A 87 1.08 2.02 20.44
N GLY A 88 1.39 0.71 20.47
CA GLY A 88 2.23 0.13 21.51
C GLY A 88 3.61 0.77 21.58
N MET A 89 4.28 0.93 20.42
CA MET A 89 5.60 1.57 20.34
C MET A 89 5.58 3.04 20.82
N MET A 90 4.56 3.80 20.40
CA MET A 90 4.39 5.22 20.74
C MET A 90 4.00 5.45 22.20
N ALA A 91 3.36 4.47 22.86
CA ALA A 91 2.94 4.57 24.25
C ALA A 91 4.09 4.43 25.25
N ILE A 92 5.17 3.73 24.90
CA ILE A 92 6.25 3.40 25.86
C ILE A 92 6.92 4.67 26.42
N PRO A 93 7.43 5.63 25.61
CA PRO A 93 8.12 6.79 26.19
C PRO A 93 7.23 7.74 27.01
N PRO A 94 5.97 8.07 26.62
CA PRO A 94 5.09 8.89 27.44
C PRO A 94 4.69 8.19 28.76
N VAL A 95 4.47 6.88 28.74
CA VAL A 95 4.19 6.10 29.96
C VAL A 95 5.41 6.07 30.88
N PHE A 96 6.62 5.87 30.32
CA PHE A 96 7.87 5.98 31.09
C PHE A 96 7.98 7.35 31.75
N TYR A 97 7.77 8.43 30.99
CA TYR A 97 7.76 9.79 31.50
C TYR A 97 6.78 9.93 32.67
N LEU A 98 5.52 9.55 32.48
CA LEU A 98 4.46 9.70 33.49
C LEU A 98 4.75 8.92 34.78
N ILE A 99 5.29 7.70 34.67
CA ILE A 99 5.62 6.89 35.85
C ILE A 99 6.88 7.41 36.54
N SER A 100 7.86 7.93 35.78
CA SER A 100 9.12 8.42 36.35
C SER A 100 8.98 9.73 37.13
N GLN A 101 8.05 10.61 36.74
CA GLN A 101 7.91 11.96 37.30
C GLN A 101 7.78 12.01 38.84
N PRO A 102 6.87 11.27 39.49
CA PRO A 102 6.70 11.32 40.94
C PRO A 102 7.96 10.94 41.73
N PHE A 103 8.84 10.12 41.14
CA PHE A 103 10.09 9.70 41.78
C PHE A 103 11.22 10.71 41.60
N LEU A 104 11.08 11.67 40.69
CA LEU A 104 12.11 12.67 40.37
C LEU A 104 11.83 14.02 41.04
N ILE A 105 10.56 14.30 41.37
CA ILE A 105 10.14 15.54 42.01
C ILE A 105 10.75 15.64 43.42
N GLY A 106 11.38 16.79 43.71
CA GLY A 106 11.91 17.10 45.04
C GLY A 106 13.19 16.36 45.43
N LEU A 107 13.80 15.59 44.51
CA LEU A 107 15.11 14.98 44.75
C LEU A 107 16.22 16.02 44.63
N GLU A 108 17.06 16.11 45.67
CA GLU A 108 18.36 16.76 45.56
C GLU A 108 19.25 15.94 44.62
N THR A 109 19.45 16.46 43.41
CA THR A 109 20.26 15.81 42.39
C THR A 109 21.54 16.60 42.15
N ASN A 110 22.59 15.89 41.73
CA ASN A 110 23.77 16.53 41.17
C ASN A 110 23.41 17.19 39.81
N ALA A 111 24.34 17.98 39.26
CA ALA A 111 24.12 18.65 37.97
C ALA A 111 23.74 17.67 36.83
N LEU A 112 24.29 16.45 36.85
CA LEU A 112 23.95 15.39 35.90
C LEU A 112 22.49 14.94 36.05
N GLY A 113 22.02 14.70 37.27
CA GLY A 113 20.65 14.26 37.55
C GLY A 113 19.60 15.30 37.19
N THR A 114 19.88 16.60 37.41
CA THR A 114 19.01 17.67 36.92
C THR A 114 18.92 17.66 35.39
N ALA A 115 20.06 17.54 34.71
CA ALA A 115 20.08 17.48 33.24
C ALA A 115 19.35 16.25 32.68
N VAL A 116 19.52 15.08 33.30
CA VAL A 116 18.83 13.83 32.90
C VAL A 116 17.33 13.92 33.13
N SER A 117 16.88 14.46 34.27
CA SER A 117 15.45 14.69 34.54
C SER A 117 14.82 15.65 33.52
N SER A 118 15.52 16.72 33.14
CA SER A 118 15.07 17.61 32.06
C SER A 118 15.01 16.88 30.71
N ALA A 119 15.94 15.97 30.42
CA ALA A 119 15.89 15.17 29.20
C ALA A 119 14.67 14.23 29.17
N TYR A 120 14.22 13.69 30.30
CA TYR A 120 13.00 12.88 30.37
C TYR A 120 11.74 13.65 30.05
N ALA A 121 11.69 14.93 30.41
CA ALA A 121 10.59 15.81 30.01
C ALA A 121 10.50 16.02 28.49
N LEU A 122 11.56 15.70 27.73
CA LEU A 122 11.57 15.78 26.26
C LEU A 122 11.00 14.53 25.56
N LEU A 123 10.83 13.40 26.27
CA LEU A 123 10.39 12.13 25.66
C LEU A 123 9.06 12.23 24.91
N PRO A 124 8.00 12.89 25.45
CA PRO A 124 6.73 13.04 24.73
C PRO A 124 6.87 13.79 23.40
N PHE A 125 7.77 14.78 23.32
CA PHE A 125 8.05 15.51 22.08
C PHE A 125 8.75 14.65 21.05
N ILE A 126 9.70 13.80 21.47
CA ILE A 126 10.37 12.84 20.60
C ILE A 126 9.36 11.86 20.00
N VAL A 127 8.34 11.45 20.76
CA VAL A 127 7.26 10.56 20.28
C VAL A 127 6.45 11.24 19.20
N VAL A 128 5.97 12.48 19.44
CA VAL A 128 5.21 13.21 18.43
C VAL A 128 6.06 13.47 17.20
N ALA A 129 7.29 13.94 17.36
CA ALA A 129 8.23 14.10 16.26
C ALA A 129 8.47 12.77 15.52
N GLY A 130 8.51 11.66 16.23
CA GLY A 130 8.63 10.31 15.68
C GLY A 130 7.47 9.90 14.78
N LEU A 131 6.26 10.45 14.98
CA LEU A 131 5.12 10.24 14.07
C LEU A 131 5.41 10.73 12.66
N SER A 132 6.32 11.71 12.50
CA SER A 132 6.77 12.21 11.19
C SER A 132 7.44 11.13 10.34
N VAL A 133 7.92 10.04 10.96
CA VAL A 133 8.54 8.90 10.29
C VAL A 133 7.49 7.94 9.71
N PHE A 134 6.18 8.18 9.87
CA PHE A 134 5.14 7.25 9.41
C PHE A 134 4.21 7.90 8.35
N PRO A 135 3.76 7.14 7.33
CA PRO A 135 2.84 7.65 6.31
C PRO A 135 1.40 7.66 6.85
N LEU A 136 1.16 8.57 7.78
CA LEU A 136 -0.10 8.73 8.50
C LEU A 136 -0.95 9.86 7.91
N THR A 137 -2.27 9.75 8.08
CA THR A 137 -3.21 10.81 7.74
C THR A 137 -3.20 11.89 8.81
N ALA A 138 -3.72 13.07 8.48
CA ALA A 138 -3.85 14.17 9.45
C ALA A 138 -4.60 13.73 10.72
N LEU A 139 -5.74 13.03 10.56
CA LEU A 139 -6.54 12.57 11.69
C LEU A 139 -5.78 11.59 12.60
N GLU A 140 -5.02 10.66 12.03
CA GLU A 140 -4.24 9.69 12.81
C GLU A 140 -3.19 10.39 13.67
N VAL A 141 -2.42 11.32 13.09
CA VAL A 141 -1.41 12.08 13.82
C VAL A 141 -2.05 12.96 14.89
N LEU A 142 -3.19 13.59 14.61
CA LEU A 142 -3.91 14.41 15.59
C LEU A 142 -4.42 13.58 16.78
N ILE A 143 -4.99 12.39 16.53
CA ILE A 143 -5.48 11.51 17.60
C ILE A 143 -4.31 11.04 18.47
N THR A 144 -3.23 10.56 17.88
CA THR A 144 -2.06 10.11 18.64
C THR A 144 -1.37 11.27 19.36
N GLY A 145 -1.22 12.42 18.70
CA GLY A 145 -0.66 13.63 19.28
C GLY A 145 -1.48 14.15 20.46
N ALA A 146 -2.81 14.12 20.37
CA ALA A 146 -3.70 14.48 21.47
C ALA A 146 -3.57 13.51 22.65
N ALA A 147 -3.44 12.20 22.40
CA ALA A 147 -3.20 11.22 23.46
C ALA A 147 -1.88 11.49 24.20
N VAL A 148 -0.81 11.80 23.47
CA VAL A 148 0.49 12.17 24.07
C VAL A 148 0.38 13.49 24.83
N MET A 149 -0.34 14.49 24.31
CA MET A 149 -0.60 15.76 24.98
C MET A 149 -1.32 15.56 26.32
N THR A 150 -2.32 14.67 26.38
CA THR A 150 -2.99 14.31 27.64
C THR A 150 -2.01 13.75 28.66
N VAL A 151 -1.09 12.86 28.25
CA VAL A 151 -0.06 12.32 29.14
C VAL A 151 0.87 13.42 29.68
N VAL A 152 1.25 14.37 28.82
CA VAL A 152 2.07 15.52 29.23
C VAL A 152 1.34 16.39 30.25
N ILE A 153 0.06 16.72 29.99
CA ILE A 153 -0.77 17.51 30.91
C ILE A 153 -0.91 16.82 32.27
N LEU A 154 -1.14 15.50 32.28
CA LEU A 154 -1.17 14.71 33.51
C LEU A 154 0.16 14.75 34.25
N GLY A 155 1.29 14.68 33.55
CA GLY A 155 2.61 14.79 34.15
C GLY A 155 2.88 16.17 34.75
N VAL A 156 2.43 17.25 34.10
CA VAL A 156 2.53 18.62 34.66
C VAL A 156 1.62 18.77 35.88
N ALA A 157 0.42 18.17 35.87
CA ALA A 157 -0.50 18.20 37.00
C ALA A 157 0.00 17.47 38.26
N GLN A 158 1.01 16.61 38.14
CA GLN A 158 1.67 15.95 39.26
C GLN A 158 2.70 16.85 39.98
N GLN A 159 3.08 17.98 39.37
CA GLN A 159 4.07 18.87 39.97
C GLN A 159 3.51 19.57 41.22
N PRO A 160 4.31 19.76 42.29
CA PRO A 160 3.84 20.35 43.55
C PRO A 160 3.36 21.79 43.38
N THR A 161 3.97 22.51 42.44
CA THR A 161 3.67 23.90 42.12
C THR A 161 3.37 24.01 40.64
N PHE A 162 2.26 24.66 40.31
CA PHE A 162 1.91 24.91 38.92
C PHE A 162 2.75 26.07 38.36
N ASP A 163 3.67 25.76 37.46
CA ASP A 163 4.41 26.74 36.68
C ASP A 163 3.67 27.04 35.36
N LEU A 164 3.03 28.21 35.31
CA LEU A 164 2.28 28.66 34.14
C LEU A 164 3.18 28.86 32.91
N GLN A 165 4.41 29.35 33.10
CA GLN A 165 5.35 29.60 32.00
C GLN A 165 5.79 28.27 31.38
N GLN A 166 6.13 27.29 32.20
CA GLN A 166 6.49 25.95 31.73
C GLN A 166 5.31 25.27 31.02
N PHE A 167 4.10 25.38 31.58
CA PHE A 167 2.90 24.81 30.98
C PHE A 167 2.62 25.39 29.58
N ILE A 168 2.59 26.72 29.47
CA ILE A 168 2.37 27.41 28.18
C ILE A 168 3.44 27.01 27.16
N THR A 169 4.71 27.01 27.58
CA THR A 169 5.84 26.65 26.69
C THR A 169 5.71 25.20 26.18
N THR A 170 5.35 24.28 27.08
CA THR A 170 5.19 22.85 26.77
C THR A 170 4.03 22.61 25.80
N VAL A 171 2.86 23.21 26.07
CA VAL A 171 1.67 23.08 25.21
C VAL A 171 1.93 23.71 23.84
N TRP A 172 2.51 24.91 23.79
CA TRP A 172 2.87 25.58 22.54
C TRP A 172 3.82 24.73 21.70
N LEU A 173 4.91 24.22 22.30
CA LEU A 173 5.86 23.37 21.60
C LEU A 173 5.20 22.07 21.10
N MET A 174 4.31 21.46 21.89
CA MET A 174 3.56 20.28 21.46
C MET A 174 2.68 20.57 20.25
N ILE A 175 1.97 21.70 20.23
CA ILE A 175 1.14 22.11 19.09
C ILE A 175 2.01 22.27 17.83
N VAL A 176 3.18 22.92 17.95
CA VAL A 176 4.11 23.10 16.84
C VAL A 176 4.62 21.76 16.32
N VAL A 177 5.07 20.86 17.21
CA VAL A 177 5.59 19.54 16.82
C VAL A 177 4.49 18.66 16.22
N ILE A 178 3.26 18.70 16.74
CA ILE A 178 2.10 18.03 16.13
C ILE A 178 1.84 18.58 14.73
N GLY A 179 1.83 19.91 14.55
CA GLY A 179 1.62 20.54 13.25
C GLY A 179 2.66 20.12 12.21
N VAL A 180 3.95 20.13 12.59
CA VAL A 180 5.05 19.64 11.74
C VAL A 180 4.88 18.15 11.42
N SER A 181 4.49 17.34 12.40
CA SER A 181 4.30 15.90 12.22
C SER A 181 3.10 15.57 11.33
N VAL A 182 2.01 16.35 11.41
CA VAL A 182 0.86 16.25 10.50
C VAL A 182 1.31 16.55 9.07
N PHE A 183 2.03 17.65 8.87
CA PHE A 183 2.52 18.03 7.54
C PHE A 183 3.46 16.96 6.95
N SER A 184 4.44 16.49 7.74
CA SER A 184 5.38 15.45 7.32
C SER A 184 4.68 14.12 7.02
N GLY A 185 3.77 13.68 7.89
CA GLY A 185 3.00 12.45 7.70
C GLY A 185 2.17 12.48 6.42
N MET A 186 1.46 13.59 6.18
CA MET A 186 0.70 13.81 4.96
C MET A 186 1.60 13.83 3.70
N SER A 187 2.77 14.47 3.78
CA SER A 187 3.73 14.53 2.67
C SER A 187 4.23 13.12 2.31
N GLN A 188 4.62 12.32 3.30
CA GLN A 188 5.04 10.93 3.08
C GLN A 188 3.92 10.06 2.54
N LEU A 189 2.70 10.20 3.07
CA LEU A 189 1.53 9.48 2.59
C LEU A 189 1.23 9.85 1.12
N SER A 190 1.29 11.13 0.77
CA SER A 190 1.10 11.61 -0.60
C SER A 190 2.16 11.05 -1.57
N TYR A 191 3.44 11.10 -1.17
CA TYR A 191 4.53 10.55 -1.98
C TYR A 191 4.37 9.05 -2.20
N MET A 192 4.05 8.30 -1.14
CA MET A 192 3.82 6.87 -1.21
C MET A 192 2.62 6.52 -2.12
N ILE A 193 1.49 7.24 -2.00
CA ILE A 193 0.33 7.03 -2.88
C ILE A 193 0.69 7.33 -4.33
N SER A 194 1.44 8.40 -4.59
CA SER A 194 1.90 8.75 -5.94
C SER A 194 2.77 7.66 -6.56
N LEU A 195 3.77 7.16 -5.81
CA LEU A 195 4.62 6.06 -6.26
C LEU A 195 3.84 4.78 -6.53
N ILE A 196 2.89 4.45 -5.65
CA ILE A 196 2.00 3.31 -5.83
C ILE A 196 1.19 3.45 -7.12
N ASN A 197 0.60 4.62 -7.35
CA ASN A 197 -0.22 4.87 -8.53
C ASN A 197 0.62 4.82 -9.82
N GLN A 198 1.84 5.37 -9.82
CA GLN A 198 2.76 5.30 -10.95
C GLN A 198 3.18 3.85 -11.23
N ALA A 199 3.50 3.08 -10.19
CA ALA A 199 3.84 1.66 -10.32
C ALA A 199 2.65 0.78 -10.75
N SER A 200 1.43 1.31 -10.69
CA SER A 200 0.23 0.57 -11.07
C SER A 200 -0.02 0.57 -12.57
N LYS A 201 0.61 1.48 -13.32
CA LYS A 201 0.47 1.57 -14.78
C LYS A 201 1.76 1.16 -15.48
N ASP A 202 1.63 0.41 -16.56
CA ASP A 202 2.74 0.08 -17.44
C ASP A 202 3.18 1.34 -18.18
N MET A 203 4.46 1.72 -18.05
CA MET A 203 4.98 2.98 -18.61
C MET A 203 4.92 3.03 -20.14
N LEU A 204 4.97 1.87 -20.81
CA LEU A 204 4.95 1.79 -22.26
C LEU A 204 3.52 2.00 -22.81
N THR A 205 2.54 1.30 -22.22
CA THR A 205 1.19 1.16 -22.78
C THR A 205 0.11 1.95 -22.06
N GLY A 206 0.36 2.38 -20.80
CA GLY A 206 -0.64 3.02 -19.94
C GLY A 206 -1.72 2.04 -19.41
N ALA A 207 -1.64 0.76 -19.75
CA ALA A 207 -2.47 -0.30 -19.16
C ALA A 207 -2.10 -0.51 -17.69
N PHE A 208 -2.94 -1.19 -16.90
CA PHE A 208 -2.51 -1.64 -15.57
C PHE A 208 -1.36 -2.64 -15.70
N THR A 209 -0.39 -2.58 -14.78
CA THR A 209 0.63 -3.62 -14.67
C THR A 209 -0.03 -4.93 -14.23
N ARG A 210 0.57 -6.07 -14.57
CA ARG A 210 0.10 -7.40 -14.12
C ARG A 210 -0.25 -7.41 -12.64
N ARG A 211 0.65 -6.90 -11.78
CA ARG A 211 0.45 -6.87 -10.33
C ARG A 211 -0.81 -6.09 -9.92
N SER A 212 -1.01 -4.89 -10.45
CA SER A 212 -2.20 -4.10 -10.14
C SER A 212 -3.47 -4.68 -10.76
N GLY A 213 -3.33 -5.35 -11.91
CA GLY A 213 -4.40 -6.10 -12.56
C GLY A 213 -4.87 -7.30 -11.74
N GLU A 214 -3.96 -8.13 -11.24
CA GLU A 214 -4.24 -9.28 -10.37
C GLU A 214 -5.04 -8.88 -9.12
N GLU A 215 -4.67 -7.76 -8.49
CA GLU A 215 -5.40 -7.24 -7.33
C GLU A 215 -6.80 -6.73 -7.68
N TYR A 216 -6.94 -6.07 -8.84
CA TYR A 216 -8.24 -5.62 -9.33
C TYR A 216 -9.14 -6.81 -9.68
N LEU A 217 -8.58 -7.84 -10.32
CA LEU A 217 -9.22 -9.11 -10.61
C LEU A 217 -9.75 -9.79 -9.35
N ASP A 218 -8.89 -10.00 -8.35
CA ASP A 218 -9.28 -10.61 -7.06
C ASP A 218 -10.42 -9.84 -6.39
N LEU A 219 -10.37 -8.52 -6.41
CA LEU A 219 -11.42 -7.68 -5.84
C LEU A 219 -12.74 -7.82 -6.60
N GLN A 220 -12.73 -7.69 -7.93
CA GLN A 220 -13.94 -7.79 -8.74
C GLN A 220 -14.54 -9.19 -8.69
N PHE A 221 -13.71 -10.22 -8.70
CA PHE A 221 -14.14 -11.61 -8.57
C PHE A 221 -14.92 -11.80 -7.26
N ARG A 222 -14.34 -11.42 -6.11
CA ARG A 222 -15.02 -11.54 -4.81
C ARG A 222 -16.33 -10.76 -4.75
N ILE A 223 -16.39 -9.59 -5.39
CA ILE A 223 -17.62 -8.80 -5.47
C ILE A 223 -18.66 -9.59 -6.28
N ALA A 224 -18.30 -10.01 -7.49
CA ALA A 224 -19.17 -10.73 -8.42
C ALA A 224 -19.69 -12.04 -7.81
N SER A 225 -18.82 -12.89 -7.26
CA SER A 225 -19.19 -14.15 -6.62
C SER A 225 -20.14 -13.94 -5.44
N ARG A 226 -19.96 -12.86 -4.66
CA ARG A 226 -20.83 -12.56 -3.52
C ARG A 226 -22.19 -12.00 -3.94
N THR A 227 -22.25 -11.19 -4.99
CA THR A 227 -23.50 -10.55 -5.45
C THR A 227 -24.22 -11.36 -6.52
N GLY A 228 -23.62 -12.45 -7.03
CA GLY A 228 -24.11 -13.16 -8.21
C GLY A 228 -24.05 -12.33 -9.49
N ALA A 229 -23.17 -11.32 -9.55
CA ALA A 229 -23.04 -10.48 -10.74
C ALA A 229 -22.21 -11.19 -11.81
N SER A 230 -22.53 -10.96 -13.09
CA SER A 230 -21.77 -11.50 -14.20
C SER A 230 -20.39 -10.84 -14.32
N MET A 231 -19.41 -11.58 -14.82
CA MET A 231 -18.06 -11.08 -14.96
C MET A 231 -17.34 -11.87 -16.06
N SER A 232 -16.80 -11.17 -17.04
CA SER A 232 -16.06 -11.78 -18.15
C SER A 232 -14.62 -11.29 -18.19
N LEU A 233 -13.73 -12.15 -18.66
CA LEU A 233 -12.30 -11.90 -18.82
C LEU A 233 -11.88 -12.27 -20.23
N LEU A 234 -11.17 -11.37 -20.89
CA LEU A 234 -10.58 -11.58 -22.21
C LEU A 234 -9.06 -11.60 -22.04
N PHE A 235 -8.45 -12.75 -22.31
CA PHE A 235 -7.01 -12.91 -22.37
C PHE A 235 -6.56 -12.83 -23.83
N MET A 236 -5.60 -11.97 -24.12
CA MET A 236 -5.22 -11.63 -25.49
C MET A 236 -3.71 -11.66 -25.65
N ASP A 237 -3.27 -11.99 -26.85
CA ASP A 237 -1.86 -11.93 -27.23
C ASP A 237 -1.72 -11.41 -28.67
N VAL A 238 -0.68 -10.60 -28.88
CA VAL A 238 -0.37 -10.00 -30.18
C VAL A 238 0.27 -11.02 -31.12
N ASP A 239 -0.42 -11.31 -32.22
CA ASP A 239 -0.02 -12.35 -33.14
C ASP A 239 1.33 -12.07 -33.81
N LYS A 240 2.22 -13.06 -33.75
CA LYS A 240 3.55 -13.02 -34.37
C LYS A 240 4.38 -11.80 -33.91
N PHE A 241 4.20 -11.36 -32.66
CA PHE A 241 4.93 -10.24 -32.08
C PHE A 241 6.44 -10.50 -32.02
N LYS A 242 6.86 -11.71 -31.63
CA LYS A 242 8.27 -12.10 -31.64
C LYS A 242 8.94 -11.86 -33.01
N SER A 243 8.26 -12.16 -34.11
CA SER A 243 8.78 -11.89 -35.46
C SER A 243 8.98 -10.40 -35.73
N VAL A 244 8.12 -9.53 -35.17
CA VAL A 244 8.31 -8.08 -35.27
C VAL A 244 9.59 -7.64 -34.56
N ASN A 245 9.82 -8.14 -33.34
CA ASN A 245 11.04 -7.84 -32.59
C ASN A 245 12.29 -8.37 -33.29
N ASP A 246 12.24 -9.61 -33.78
CA ASP A 246 13.39 -10.28 -34.41
C ASP A 246 13.77 -9.60 -35.74
N GLU A 247 12.81 -9.07 -36.49
CA GLU A 247 13.04 -8.47 -37.82
C GLU A 247 13.25 -6.95 -37.80
N PHE A 248 12.55 -6.22 -36.91
CA PHE A 248 12.53 -4.75 -36.89
C PHE A 248 13.08 -4.14 -35.59
N GLY A 249 13.50 -4.96 -34.64
CA GLY A 249 14.04 -4.52 -33.36
C GLY A 249 12.99 -4.14 -32.32
N HIS A 250 13.44 -4.04 -31.07
CA HIS A 250 12.57 -3.83 -29.91
C HIS A 250 11.85 -2.48 -29.90
N GLU A 251 12.47 -1.40 -30.39
CA GLU A 251 11.81 -0.09 -30.45
C GLU A 251 10.53 -0.13 -31.30
N GLN A 252 10.56 -0.90 -32.37
CA GLN A 252 9.43 -1.02 -33.26
C GLN A 252 8.36 -1.97 -32.70
N GLY A 253 8.76 -3.03 -31.98
CA GLY A 253 7.84 -3.83 -31.18
C GLY A 253 7.13 -2.99 -30.12
N ASP A 254 7.85 -2.09 -29.44
CA ASP A 254 7.29 -1.17 -28.45
C ASP A 254 6.22 -0.24 -29.07
N MET A 255 6.43 0.22 -30.31
CA MET A 255 5.44 1.00 -31.05
C MET A 255 4.17 0.19 -31.38
N VAL A 256 4.33 -1.10 -31.74
CA VAL A 256 3.19 -2.01 -31.96
C VAL A 256 2.39 -2.20 -30.66
N LEU A 257 3.06 -2.40 -29.52
CA LEU A 257 2.38 -2.56 -28.23
C LEU A 257 1.61 -1.29 -27.82
N LYS A 258 2.18 -0.10 -28.07
CA LYS A 258 1.48 1.18 -27.84
C LYS A 258 0.22 1.30 -28.69
N GLN A 259 0.28 0.91 -29.97
CA GLN A 259 -0.86 0.96 -30.88
C GLN A 259 -1.97 -0.01 -30.42
N VAL A 260 -1.60 -1.25 -30.10
CA VAL A 260 -2.52 -2.25 -29.57
C VAL A 260 -3.20 -1.74 -28.30
N ALA A 261 -2.43 -1.29 -27.31
CA ALA A 261 -3.00 -0.82 -26.05
C ALA A 261 -3.94 0.39 -26.23
N LYS A 262 -3.59 1.31 -27.14
CA LYS A 262 -4.45 2.46 -27.50
C LYS A 262 -5.76 2.00 -28.15
N GLY A 263 -5.69 1.06 -29.10
CA GLY A 263 -6.86 0.51 -29.76
C GLY A 263 -7.78 -0.24 -28.79
N LEU A 264 -7.19 -1.09 -27.94
CA LEU A 264 -7.94 -1.82 -26.91
C LEU A 264 -8.64 -0.86 -25.95
N ASN A 265 -7.93 0.14 -25.40
CA ASN A 265 -8.52 1.13 -24.48
C ASN A 265 -9.68 1.92 -25.12
N ALA A 266 -9.65 2.20 -26.41
CA ALA A 266 -10.73 2.92 -27.10
C ALA A 266 -12.05 2.12 -27.12
N CYS A 267 -12.01 0.79 -26.99
CA CYS A 267 -13.20 -0.05 -26.88
C CYS A 267 -13.79 -0.11 -25.46
N LEU A 268 -13.03 0.28 -24.45
CA LEU A 268 -13.38 0.00 -23.06
C LEU A 268 -14.32 1.06 -22.49
N ARG A 269 -15.29 0.60 -21.69
CA ARG A 269 -16.09 1.47 -20.83
C ARG A 269 -15.26 1.84 -19.61
N ARG A 270 -15.72 2.84 -18.87
CA ARG A 270 -15.05 3.30 -17.63
C ARG A 270 -14.91 2.20 -16.56
N SER A 271 -15.83 1.23 -16.54
CA SER A 271 -15.80 0.08 -15.63
C SER A 271 -14.77 -0.97 -16.02
N ASP A 272 -14.41 -1.03 -17.29
CA ASP A 272 -13.59 -2.09 -17.85
C ASP A 272 -12.12 -1.74 -17.62
N GLN A 273 -11.26 -2.74 -17.45
CA GLN A 273 -9.85 -2.50 -17.21
C GLN A 273 -8.96 -3.27 -18.17
N LEU A 274 -8.07 -2.54 -18.84
CA LEU A 274 -6.95 -3.10 -19.60
C LEU A 274 -5.75 -3.31 -18.69
N ILE A 275 -5.20 -4.51 -18.72
CA ILE A 275 -4.03 -4.96 -17.96
C ILE A 275 -3.01 -5.48 -18.97
N ARG A 276 -1.74 -5.10 -18.85
CA ARG A 276 -0.63 -5.74 -19.56
C ARG A 276 -0.13 -6.90 -18.70
N TRP A 277 -0.40 -8.13 -19.13
CA TRP A 277 -0.16 -9.35 -18.38
C TRP A 277 1.28 -9.87 -18.54
N GLY A 278 1.82 -9.72 -19.73
CA GLY A 278 3.14 -10.18 -20.15
C GLY A 278 3.72 -9.29 -21.25
N GLY A 279 4.82 -9.72 -21.87
CA GLY A 279 5.52 -8.94 -22.90
C GLY A 279 4.58 -8.38 -23.97
N GLU A 280 3.87 -9.27 -24.66
CA GLU A 280 2.84 -9.00 -25.67
C GLU A 280 1.41 -9.42 -25.27
N GLU A 281 1.22 -9.80 -24.00
CA GLU A 281 -0.05 -10.32 -23.49
C GLU A 281 -0.84 -9.24 -22.77
N PHE A 282 -2.13 -9.18 -23.05
CA PHE A 282 -3.08 -8.23 -22.45
C PHE A 282 -4.29 -8.97 -21.88
N VAL A 283 -4.81 -8.48 -20.77
CA VAL A 283 -6.06 -8.94 -20.17
C VAL A 283 -7.03 -7.77 -20.11
N ILE A 284 -8.26 -7.97 -20.57
CA ILE A 284 -9.38 -7.07 -20.35
C ILE A 284 -10.32 -7.70 -19.34
N LEU A 285 -10.61 -6.96 -18.27
CA LEU A 285 -11.64 -7.33 -17.32
C LEU A 285 -12.93 -6.56 -17.58
N LEU A 286 -14.05 -7.29 -17.67
CA LEU A 286 -15.39 -6.76 -17.94
C LEU A 286 -16.32 -7.09 -16.76
N PRO A 287 -16.38 -6.24 -15.72
CA PRO A 287 -17.33 -6.40 -14.63
C PRO A 287 -18.78 -6.26 -15.12
N ASN A 288 -19.72 -6.97 -14.50
CA ASN A 288 -21.15 -6.96 -14.84
C ASN A 288 -21.43 -7.27 -16.32
N THR A 289 -20.63 -8.16 -16.90
CA THR A 289 -20.71 -8.54 -18.32
C THR A 289 -20.79 -10.06 -18.44
N ASP A 290 -21.92 -10.54 -18.94
CA ASP A 290 -22.12 -11.96 -19.27
C ASP A 290 -21.72 -12.25 -20.72
N VAL A 291 -21.83 -13.52 -21.14
CA VAL A 291 -21.46 -13.96 -22.49
C VAL A 291 -22.14 -13.15 -23.62
N PRO A 292 -23.48 -12.96 -23.64
CA PRO A 292 -24.13 -12.11 -24.65
C PRO A 292 -23.58 -10.67 -24.72
N HIS A 293 -23.21 -10.09 -23.58
CA HIS A 293 -22.69 -8.73 -23.52
C HIS A 293 -21.19 -8.62 -23.86
N VAL A 294 -20.46 -9.73 -23.96
CA VAL A 294 -19.08 -9.75 -24.52
C VAL A 294 -19.11 -9.54 -26.04
N LEU A 295 -20.13 -10.03 -26.74
CA LEU A 295 -20.22 -9.92 -28.21
C LEU A 295 -20.10 -8.48 -28.74
N PRO A 296 -20.80 -7.46 -28.17
CA PRO A 296 -20.60 -6.07 -28.54
C PRO A 296 -19.16 -5.55 -28.32
N VAL A 297 -18.43 -6.10 -27.36
CA VAL A 297 -17.01 -5.74 -27.14
C VAL A 297 -16.16 -6.30 -28.28
N LEU A 298 -16.34 -7.58 -28.61
CA LEU A 298 -15.66 -8.23 -29.72
C LEU A 298 -15.97 -7.58 -31.07
N LYS A 299 -17.22 -7.19 -31.29
CA LYS A 299 -17.64 -6.48 -32.51
C LYS A 299 -16.94 -5.12 -32.64
N ARG A 300 -16.89 -4.33 -31.57
CA ARG A 300 -16.15 -3.06 -31.57
C ARG A 300 -14.66 -3.28 -31.83
N LEU A 301 -14.06 -4.34 -31.28
CA LEU A 301 -12.68 -4.71 -31.59
C LEU A 301 -12.50 -5.03 -33.08
N SER A 302 -13.48 -5.70 -33.72
CA SER A 302 -13.42 -6.03 -35.14
C SER A 302 -13.55 -4.85 -36.09
N GLU A 303 -14.23 -3.79 -35.65
CA GLU A 303 -14.37 -2.55 -36.40
C GLU A 303 -13.15 -1.63 -36.23
N LEU A 304 -12.24 -1.94 -35.30
CA LEU A 304 -11.01 -1.18 -35.09
C LEU A 304 -9.84 -1.74 -35.91
N THR A 305 -9.04 -0.81 -36.45
CA THR A 305 -7.66 -1.11 -36.82
C THR A 305 -6.76 -0.96 -35.60
N LEU A 306 -6.01 -2.00 -35.27
CA LEU A 306 -4.95 -1.94 -34.27
C LEU A 306 -3.66 -1.30 -34.82
N GLY A 307 -3.70 -0.79 -36.05
CA GLY A 307 -2.55 -0.30 -36.80
C GLY A 307 -1.91 -1.39 -37.66
N ASN A 308 -0.86 -0.98 -38.37
CA ASN A 308 -0.06 -1.88 -39.19
C ASN A 308 1.28 -2.16 -38.51
N ARG A 309 1.72 -3.40 -38.64
CA ARG A 309 3.09 -3.83 -38.36
C ARG A 309 4.07 -3.10 -39.30
N PRO A 310 5.37 -3.12 -38.99
CA PRO A 310 6.40 -2.46 -39.80
C PRO A 310 6.53 -3.03 -41.21
N ASP A 311 6.17 -4.30 -41.40
CA ASP A 311 6.10 -4.97 -42.69
C ASP A 311 4.82 -4.65 -43.49
N GLY A 312 4.02 -3.66 -43.04
CA GLY A 312 2.80 -3.21 -43.70
C GLY A 312 1.59 -4.11 -43.48
N LYS A 313 1.74 -5.25 -42.78
CA LYS A 313 0.63 -6.16 -42.47
C LYS A 313 -0.18 -5.64 -41.28
N PRO A 314 -1.50 -5.82 -41.22
CA PRO A 314 -2.28 -5.41 -40.06
C PRO A 314 -1.84 -6.14 -38.78
N ILE A 315 -1.92 -5.45 -37.65
CA ILE A 315 -1.72 -6.04 -36.33
C ILE A 315 -2.96 -6.84 -35.96
N THR A 316 -2.81 -8.12 -35.67
CA THR A 316 -3.90 -9.00 -35.23
C THR A 316 -3.65 -9.53 -33.83
N ILE A 317 -4.71 -9.96 -33.16
CA ILE A 317 -4.66 -10.54 -31.82
C ILE A 317 -5.43 -11.86 -31.77
N SER A 318 -4.97 -12.78 -30.93
CA SER A 318 -5.71 -13.99 -30.57
C SER A 318 -6.31 -13.80 -29.18
N ILE A 319 -7.59 -14.15 -29.00
CA ILE A 319 -8.36 -13.87 -27.79
C ILE A 319 -8.94 -15.16 -27.21
N GLY A 320 -8.75 -15.39 -25.92
CA GLY A 320 -9.45 -16.39 -25.14
C GLY A 320 -10.36 -15.72 -24.12
N ILE A 321 -11.56 -16.26 -23.96
CA ILE A 321 -12.61 -15.66 -23.14
C ILE A 321 -13.00 -16.63 -22.03
N ALA A 322 -13.12 -16.12 -20.81
CA ALA A 322 -13.76 -16.82 -19.71
C ALA A 322 -14.88 -15.97 -19.12
N GLU A 323 -15.94 -16.61 -18.64
CA GLU A 323 -17.05 -15.95 -17.96
C GLU A 323 -17.36 -16.68 -16.66
N LEU A 324 -17.43 -15.95 -15.55
CA LEU A 324 -17.47 -16.48 -14.19
C LEU A 324 -18.55 -17.54 -13.99
N ALA A 325 -19.79 -17.25 -14.39
CA ALA A 325 -20.92 -18.13 -14.16
C ALA A 325 -20.93 -19.34 -15.12
N THR A 326 -20.62 -19.11 -16.39
CA THR A 326 -20.63 -20.15 -17.44
C THR A 326 -19.48 -21.15 -17.26
N ASP A 327 -18.32 -20.66 -16.82
CA ASP A 327 -17.14 -21.50 -16.58
C ASP A 327 -17.09 -22.09 -15.17
N GLU A 328 -17.98 -21.69 -14.27
CA GLU A 328 -18.02 -22.15 -12.87
C GLU A 328 -16.65 -21.98 -12.15
N CYS A 329 -16.00 -20.83 -12.34
CA CYS A 329 -14.66 -20.60 -11.75
C CYS A 329 -14.72 -20.47 -10.22
N GLU A 330 -13.86 -21.19 -9.51
CA GLU A 330 -13.73 -21.16 -8.05
C GLU A 330 -13.00 -19.89 -7.57
N ASP A 331 -12.00 -19.44 -8.32
CA ASP A 331 -11.26 -18.22 -8.07
C ASP A 331 -10.87 -17.48 -9.37
N TRP A 332 -10.25 -16.30 -9.20
CA TRP A 332 -9.81 -15.49 -10.33
C TRP A 332 -8.63 -16.11 -11.10
N ILE A 333 -7.84 -16.97 -10.44
CA ILE A 333 -6.67 -17.63 -11.05
C ILE A 333 -7.15 -18.63 -12.07
N GLU A 334 -8.11 -19.48 -11.69
CA GLU A 334 -8.75 -20.45 -12.59
C GLU A 334 -9.43 -19.76 -13.77
N MET A 335 -10.08 -18.61 -13.53
CA MET A 335 -10.69 -17.82 -14.61
C MET A 335 -9.66 -17.33 -15.64
N VAL A 336 -8.48 -16.90 -15.18
CA VAL A 336 -7.37 -16.50 -16.06
C VAL A 336 -6.82 -17.71 -16.81
N GLU A 337 -6.62 -18.85 -16.14
CA GLU A 337 -6.11 -20.08 -16.77
C GLU A 337 -7.03 -20.60 -17.88
N LYS A 338 -8.35 -20.59 -17.65
CA LYS A 338 -9.34 -20.96 -18.69
C LYS A 338 -9.30 -20.03 -19.89
N ALA A 339 -9.16 -18.73 -19.66
CA ALA A 339 -9.04 -17.75 -20.74
C ALA A 339 -7.71 -17.91 -21.51
N ASP A 340 -6.59 -18.13 -20.82
CA ASP A 340 -5.28 -18.37 -21.43
C ASP A 340 -5.29 -19.63 -22.32
N HIS A 341 -5.85 -20.74 -21.83
CA HIS A 341 -6.00 -21.96 -22.63
C HIS A 341 -6.78 -21.72 -23.92
N ARG A 342 -7.89 -20.96 -23.86
CA ARG A 342 -8.69 -20.63 -25.05
C ARG A 342 -7.96 -19.68 -26.00
N MET A 343 -7.15 -18.75 -25.48
CA MET A 343 -6.29 -17.89 -26.29
C MET A 343 -5.26 -18.73 -27.05
N TYR A 344 -4.68 -19.71 -26.37
CA TYR A 344 -3.78 -20.67 -26.99
C TYR A 344 -4.45 -21.52 -28.08
N ASP A 345 -5.71 -21.93 -27.87
CA ASP A 345 -6.51 -22.60 -28.90
C ASP A 345 -6.79 -21.68 -30.11
N ALA A 346 -7.05 -20.40 -29.88
CA ALA A 346 -7.18 -19.39 -30.95
C ALA A 346 -5.88 -19.26 -31.77
N LYS A 347 -4.72 -19.26 -31.11
CA LYS A 347 -3.41 -19.24 -31.79
C LYS A 347 -3.17 -20.48 -32.64
N LYS A 348 -3.53 -21.66 -32.13
CA LYS A 348 -3.39 -22.93 -32.87
C LYS A 348 -4.34 -23.05 -34.05
N SER A 349 -5.55 -22.50 -33.93
CA SER A 349 -6.60 -22.56 -34.95
C SER A 349 -6.51 -21.48 -36.04
N GLY A 350 -5.36 -20.84 -36.17
CA GLY A 350 -5.05 -19.94 -37.28
C GLY A 350 -4.82 -18.48 -36.92
N ARG A 351 -4.88 -18.10 -35.62
CA ARG A 351 -4.72 -16.72 -35.12
C ARG A 351 -5.77 -15.73 -35.66
N ASN A 352 -5.79 -14.50 -35.16
CA ASN A 352 -6.82 -13.50 -35.47
C ASN A 352 -8.25 -14.00 -35.20
N LYS A 353 -8.46 -14.64 -34.04
CA LYS A 353 -9.75 -15.21 -33.61
C LYS A 353 -10.00 -15.03 -32.13
N SER A 354 -11.26 -15.16 -31.74
CA SER A 354 -11.66 -15.37 -30.35
C SER A 354 -12.14 -16.80 -30.12
N VAL A 355 -11.90 -17.34 -28.94
CA VAL A 355 -12.47 -18.59 -28.44
C VAL A 355 -13.05 -18.37 -27.06
N GLY A 356 -14.29 -18.77 -26.83
CA GLY A 356 -14.98 -18.59 -25.54
C GLY A 356 -15.69 -19.84 -25.04
N PRO A 357 -16.34 -19.76 -23.86
CA PRO A 357 -17.06 -20.89 -23.26
C PRO A 357 -18.31 -21.29 -24.05
N LYS A 358 -18.81 -20.42 -24.94
CA LYS A 358 -19.94 -20.70 -25.83
C LYS A 358 -19.56 -20.51 -27.30
N PRO A 359 -20.14 -21.28 -28.24
CA PRO A 359 -19.82 -21.19 -29.67
C PRO A 359 -20.02 -19.81 -30.29
N GLU A 360 -20.97 -19.02 -29.78
CA GLU A 360 -21.24 -17.66 -30.24
C GLU A 360 -20.06 -16.70 -30.05
N LEU A 361 -19.17 -16.98 -29.09
CA LEU A 361 -17.94 -16.21 -28.87
C LEU A 361 -16.76 -16.67 -29.73
N ASN A 362 -16.95 -17.69 -30.58
CA ASN A 362 -15.89 -18.20 -31.45
C ASN A 362 -15.89 -17.44 -32.79
N ILE A 363 -15.27 -16.27 -32.81
CA ILE A 363 -15.26 -15.36 -33.98
C ILE A 363 -13.95 -15.54 -34.73
N SER A 364 -14.04 -15.74 -36.05
CA SER A 364 -12.88 -15.69 -36.94
C SER A 364 -12.70 -14.30 -37.54
N ASN A 365 -11.47 -13.93 -37.87
CA ASN A 365 -11.11 -12.61 -38.38
C ASN A 365 -11.51 -11.49 -37.41
N ILE A 366 -11.11 -11.64 -36.15
CA ILE A 366 -11.52 -10.73 -35.08
C ILE A 366 -11.03 -9.30 -35.32
N ILE A 367 -9.90 -9.10 -35.99
CA ILE A 367 -9.48 -7.81 -36.54
C ILE A 367 -9.69 -7.86 -38.05
N ASN A 368 -10.43 -6.90 -38.58
CA ASN A 368 -10.63 -6.81 -40.02
C ASN A 368 -9.30 -6.42 -40.69
N VAL A 369 -8.81 -7.34 -41.52
CA VAL A 369 -7.55 -7.25 -42.28
C VAL A 369 -7.78 -6.73 -43.71
N GLU A 370 -9.05 -6.60 -44.13
CA GLU A 370 -9.46 -6.01 -45.40
C GLU A 370 -9.81 -4.53 -45.19
N GLY A 371 -8.80 -3.67 -45.25
CA GLY A 371 -8.93 -2.21 -45.14
C GLY A 371 -7.90 -1.49 -45.98
#